data_AF-A0A239FUM0-F1
#
_entry.id   AF-A0A239FUM0-F1
#
_cell.length_a   1.000
_cell.length_b   1.000
_cell.length_c   1.000
_cell.angle_alpha   90.00
_cell.angle_beta   90.00
_cell.angle_gamma   90.00
#
_symmetry.space_group_name_H-M   'P 1'
#
loop_
_entity.id
_entity.type
_entity.pdbx_description
1 polymer ?
#
loop_
_entity_poly.entity_id
_entity_poly.type
_entity_poly.pdbx_seq_one_letter_code
_entity_poly.pdbx_strand_id
1 'polypeptide(L)'
;MRNGLGALAALLLSTVCAMPAAAETVVVTAARMFDAKAGRIVDEPVVVITDGRIQSVVTRGAARPVIPADARRVDLGDMTILPGLIDMHVHLDSNPIYGGYTGLQFTDSFWAMQGTANAKAMLEAGFTTVRNVGSSNYNDVGMKQAIDEGLIAGPRIVPAAHALGATGGHCDETYLPPSFHAKGEAVGDSIDELRQRVREQRKYGAEVIKVCATGGVFSRNTEPGQQQLTEAELKGIADEAHMWGLKVAAHAHGAAGIKAAIRAGIDTIEHASLIDDEGIKLARDHGAYLSMDIFNTEYTQAEGARNGVMEDNLRKDREVADIQRNNFRKAHAAGVKLVFGTDAGVMPHATAGGQFAIMVRYGMTPAEAIQAATVNAAAALGRDATVGSIAAGRYGDIIAVAGDPTRDVRLLETIPFVMKGGDVVKAAN
;
A
#
# COMPACT_ATOMS: atom_id res chain seq x y z
N MET A 1 -51.84 -45.09 -47.53
CA MET A 1 -50.92 -44.55 -48.55
C MET A 1 -50.42 -43.18 -48.08
N ARG A 2 -49.14 -42.90 -48.29
CA ARG A 2 -48.37 -41.67 -47.95
C ARG A 2 -47.92 -41.57 -46.48
N ASN A 3 -46.64 -41.85 -46.19
CA ASN A 3 -45.45 -40.96 -46.23
C ASN A 3 -45.46 -40.01 -45.01
N GLY A 4 -44.44 -39.89 -44.17
CA GLY A 4 -43.04 -40.28 -44.20
C GLY A 4 -42.26 -39.31 -43.27
N LEU A 5 -40.95 -39.57 -43.10
CA LEU A 5 -39.94 -38.77 -42.40
C LEU A 5 -39.80 -38.98 -40.89
N GLY A 6 -39.00 -40.01 -40.54
CA GLY A 6 -38.22 -40.01 -39.32
C GLY A 6 -37.03 -39.06 -39.46
N ALA A 7 -36.88 -38.13 -38.51
CA ALA A 7 -35.72 -37.28 -38.38
C ALA A 7 -34.70 -37.99 -37.46
N LEU A 8 -33.64 -38.55 -38.04
CA LEU A 8 -32.46 -38.97 -37.31
C LEU A 8 -31.60 -37.72 -37.05
N ALA A 9 -31.63 -37.21 -35.82
CA ALA A 9 -30.73 -36.15 -35.39
C ALA A 9 -29.33 -36.76 -35.14
N ALA A 10 -28.38 -36.46 -36.01
CA ALA A 10 -26.97 -36.77 -35.80
C ALA A 10 -26.40 -35.81 -34.75
N LEU A 11 -26.14 -36.32 -33.53
CA LEU A 11 -25.38 -35.63 -32.51
C LEU A 11 -23.90 -35.59 -32.94
N LEU A 12 -23.45 -34.45 -33.47
CA LEU A 12 -22.03 -34.16 -33.66
C LEU A 12 -21.43 -33.83 -32.27
N LEU A 13 -20.79 -34.82 -31.65
CA LEU A 13 -19.89 -34.58 -30.53
C LEU A 13 -18.70 -33.74 -31.03
N SER A 14 -18.72 -32.45 -30.75
CA SER A 14 -17.56 -31.58 -30.86
C SER A 14 -16.66 -31.87 -29.66
N THR A 15 -15.67 -32.74 -29.85
CA THR A 15 -14.54 -32.87 -28.92
C THR A 15 -13.75 -31.57 -28.95
N VAL A 16 -14.05 -30.67 -28.00
CA VAL A 16 -13.16 -29.56 -27.67
C VAL A 16 -11.90 -30.17 -27.08
N CYS A 17 -10.84 -30.27 -27.88
CA CYS A 17 -9.50 -30.49 -27.35
C CYS A 17 -9.16 -29.27 -26.49
N ALA A 18 -9.37 -29.38 -25.18
CA ALA A 18 -8.75 -28.49 -24.22
C ALA A 18 -7.23 -28.68 -24.37
N MET A 19 -6.56 -27.74 -25.06
CA MET A 19 -5.12 -27.69 -24.99
C MET A 19 -4.75 -27.44 -23.53
N PRO A 20 -3.85 -28.23 -22.92
CA PRO A 20 -3.34 -27.91 -21.60
C PRO A 20 -2.74 -26.50 -21.71
N ALA A 21 -3.22 -25.57 -20.90
CA ALA A 21 -2.56 -24.28 -20.74
C ALA A 21 -1.13 -24.59 -20.30
N ALA A 22 -0.15 -24.35 -21.18
CA ALA A 22 1.25 -24.51 -20.83
C ALA A 22 1.55 -23.50 -19.72
N ALA A 23 1.97 -23.99 -18.56
CA ALA A 23 2.31 -23.14 -17.43
C ALA A 23 3.42 -22.17 -17.86
N GLU A 24 3.18 -20.86 -17.78
CA GLU A 24 4.16 -19.86 -18.21
C GLU A 24 5.29 -19.84 -17.18
N THR A 25 6.39 -20.51 -17.51
CA THR A 25 7.59 -20.55 -16.67
C THR A 25 8.54 -19.44 -17.10
N VAL A 26 8.90 -18.58 -16.15
CA VAL A 26 9.86 -17.49 -16.34
C VAL A 26 11.07 -17.72 -15.44
N VAL A 27 12.26 -17.58 -15.98
CA VAL A 27 13.52 -17.63 -15.22
C VAL A 27 14.17 -16.26 -15.22
N VAL A 28 14.39 -15.71 -14.04
CA VAL A 28 15.05 -14.42 -13.83
C VAL A 28 16.46 -14.65 -13.30
N THR A 29 17.45 -14.07 -13.98
CA THR A 29 18.85 -14.05 -13.55
C THR A 29 19.35 -12.63 -13.39
N ALA A 30 20.26 -12.41 -12.45
CA ALA A 30 20.92 -11.14 -12.23
C ALA A 30 22.28 -11.37 -11.54
N ALA A 31 23.12 -10.34 -11.46
CA ALA A 31 24.39 -10.43 -10.74
C ALA A 31 24.17 -10.51 -9.23
N ARG A 32 23.16 -9.82 -8.70
CA ARG A 32 22.90 -9.69 -7.26
C ARG A 32 21.42 -9.77 -6.93
N MET A 33 21.10 -10.22 -5.72
CA MET A 33 19.78 -10.12 -5.12
C MET A 33 19.89 -9.54 -3.72
N PHE A 34 18.97 -8.65 -3.34
CA PHE A 34 18.77 -8.30 -1.93
C PHE A 34 17.90 -9.36 -1.25
N ASP A 35 18.49 -10.15 -0.35
CA ASP A 35 17.73 -11.03 0.54
C ASP A 35 17.10 -10.18 1.65
N ALA A 36 15.85 -9.79 1.45
CA ALA A 36 15.12 -8.92 2.37
C ALA A 36 14.93 -9.54 3.77
N LYS A 37 14.96 -10.88 3.92
CA LYS A 37 14.87 -11.50 5.25
C LYS A 37 16.18 -11.38 6.00
N ALA A 38 17.30 -11.60 5.31
CA ALA A 38 18.63 -11.50 5.90
C ALA A 38 19.20 -10.07 5.94
N GLY A 39 18.61 -9.12 5.21
CA GLY A 39 19.06 -7.74 5.13
C GLY A 39 20.41 -7.57 4.42
N ARG A 40 20.74 -8.44 3.46
CA ARG A 40 22.06 -8.47 2.79
C ARG A 40 21.97 -8.82 1.31
N ILE A 41 23.00 -8.45 0.57
CA ILE A 41 23.18 -8.85 -0.83
C ILE A 41 23.67 -10.30 -0.91
N VAL A 42 23.14 -11.04 -1.89
CA VAL A 42 23.61 -12.37 -2.29
C VAL A 42 23.90 -12.39 -3.80
N ASP A 43 24.86 -13.21 -4.21
CA ASP A 43 25.36 -13.22 -5.59
C ASP A 43 24.67 -14.27 -6.46
N GLU A 44 24.59 -13.97 -7.76
CA GLU A 44 24.13 -14.84 -8.85
C GLU A 44 22.80 -15.57 -8.55
N PRO A 45 21.73 -14.82 -8.20
CA PRO A 45 20.40 -15.40 -8.08
C PRO A 45 19.91 -16.02 -9.39
N VAL A 46 19.26 -17.18 -9.28
CA VAL A 46 18.40 -17.74 -10.31
C VAL A 46 17.03 -17.96 -9.69
N VAL A 47 16.02 -17.25 -10.18
CA VAL A 47 14.64 -17.30 -9.69
C VAL A 47 13.78 -17.96 -10.75
N VAL A 48 13.09 -19.04 -10.38
CA VAL A 48 12.14 -19.73 -11.27
C VAL A 48 10.73 -19.39 -10.82
N ILE A 49 9.94 -18.83 -11.72
CA ILE A 49 8.55 -18.42 -11.52
C ILE A 49 7.68 -19.26 -12.45
N THR A 50 6.61 -19.85 -11.92
CA THR A 50 5.62 -20.60 -12.69
C THR A 50 4.24 -20.14 -12.26
N ASP A 51 3.39 -19.78 -13.21
CA ASP A 51 2.02 -19.28 -12.98
C ASP A 51 1.99 -18.15 -11.94
N GLY A 52 2.95 -17.23 -12.11
CA GLY A 52 3.13 -16.06 -11.27
C GLY A 52 3.60 -16.30 -9.84
N ARG A 53 3.99 -17.53 -9.48
CA ARG A 53 4.58 -17.86 -8.17
C ARG A 53 6.02 -18.32 -8.31
N ILE A 54 6.86 -17.87 -7.37
CA ILE A 54 8.23 -18.33 -7.25
C ILE A 54 8.21 -19.80 -6.81
N GLN A 55 8.71 -20.67 -7.66
CA GLN A 55 8.88 -22.10 -7.39
C GLN A 55 10.20 -22.36 -6.65
N SER A 56 11.28 -21.72 -7.09
CA SER A 56 12.60 -21.87 -6.48
C SER A 56 13.46 -20.62 -6.62
N VAL A 57 14.38 -20.47 -5.68
CA VAL A 57 15.44 -19.46 -5.69
C VAL A 57 16.73 -20.17 -5.33
N VAL A 58 17.73 -20.08 -6.19
CA VAL A 58 19.10 -20.54 -5.88
C VAL A 58 20.06 -19.37 -6.03
N THR A 59 21.18 -19.44 -5.30
CA THR A 59 22.24 -18.42 -5.32
C THR A 59 23.59 -19.09 -5.62
N ARG A 60 24.65 -18.29 -5.80
CA ARG A 60 26.00 -18.78 -6.09
C ARG A 60 26.39 -19.98 -5.20
N GLY A 61 26.87 -21.04 -5.84
CA GLY A 61 27.37 -22.25 -5.16
C GLY A 61 26.31 -23.32 -4.89
N ALA A 62 25.02 -23.04 -5.11
CA ALA A 62 23.97 -24.06 -5.06
C ALA A 62 23.79 -24.77 -6.41
N ALA A 63 23.24 -26.00 -6.39
CA ALA A 63 22.87 -26.71 -7.59
C ALA A 63 21.79 -25.93 -8.37
N ARG A 64 21.99 -25.74 -9.68
CA ARG A 64 21.02 -25.03 -10.52
C ARG A 64 19.71 -25.84 -10.62
N PRO A 65 18.55 -25.18 -10.58
CA PRO A 65 17.27 -25.84 -10.77
C PRO A 65 17.16 -26.40 -12.18
N VAL A 66 16.34 -27.43 -12.35
CA VAL A 66 15.94 -27.91 -13.68
C VAL A 66 15.04 -26.84 -14.30
N ILE A 67 15.52 -26.22 -15.38
CA ILE A 67 14.79 -25.18 -16.11
C ILE A 67 14.16 -25.83 -17.34
N PRO A 68 12.81 -25.75 -17.52
CA PRO A 68 12.16 -26.19 -18.75
C PRO A 68 12.78 -25.52 -19.99
N ALA A 69 12.91 -26.27 -21.08
CA ALA A 69 13.57 -25.77 -22.30
C ALA A 69 12.84 -24.58 -22.93
N ASP A 70 11.52 -24.52 -22.75
CA ASP A 70 10.58 -23.51 -23.20
C ASP A 70 10.39 -22.34 -22.22
N ALA A 71 11.06 -22.34 -21.06
CA ALA A 71 10.95 -21.27 -20.09
C ALA A 71 11.45 -19.93 -20.65
N ARG A 72 10.66 -18.86 -20.47
CA ARG A 72 11.02 -17.49 -20.84
C ARG A 72 12.18 -17.02 -19.97
N ARG A 73 13.26 -16.53 -20.59
CA ARG A 73 14.46 -16.06 -19.87
C ARG A 73 14.44 -14.54 -19.76
N VAL A 74 14.63 -14.03 -18.56
CA VAL A 74 14.81 -12.61 -18.25
C VAL A 74 16.18 -12.46 -17.59
N ASP A 75 17.17 -12.08 -18.39
CA ASP A 75 18.53 -11.85 -17.90
C ASP A 75 18.75 -10.36 -17.65
N LEU A 76 19.02 -10.01 -16.40
CA LEU A 76 19.19 -8.63 -15.94
C LEU A 76 20.68 -8.27 -15.76
N GLY A 77 21.61 -9.12 -16.22
CA GLY A 77 23.04 -8.82 -16.24
C GLY A 77 23.57 -8.33 -14.87
N ASP A 78 24.22 -7.16 -14.85
CA ASP A 78 24.89 -6.60 -13.67
C ASP A 78 23.95 -5.98 -12.60
N MET A 79 22.64 -6.04 -12.81
CA MET A 79 21.65 -5.44 -11.91
C MET A 79 21.54 -6.17 -10.57
N THR A 80 20.93 -5.49 -9.61
CA THR A 80 20.51 -6.07 -8.33
C THR A 80 19.00 -6.22 -8.32
N ILE A 81 18.49 -7.44 -8.16
CA ILE A 81 17.06 -7.71 -7.97
C ILE A 81 16.65 -7.56 -6.50
N LEU A 82 15.43 -7.07 -6.27
CA LEU A 82 14.80 -6.98 -4.95
C LEU A 82 13.34 -7.47 -5.05
N PRO A 83 12.70 -7.87 -3.93
CA PRO A 83 11.26 -8.08 -3.92
C PRO A 83 10.55 -6.80 -4.39
N GLY A 84 9.42 -6.94 -5.08
CA GLY A 84 8.54 -5.81 -5.38
C GLY A 84 8.18 -5.03 -4.12
N LEU A 85 8.20 -3.70 -4.20
CA LEU A 85 8.03 -2.82 -3.04
C LEU A 85 6.57 -2.77 -2.59
N ILE A 86 6.38 -2.44 -1.32
CA ILE A 86 5.08 -2.31 -0.66
C ILE A 86 4.95 -0.93 -0.04
N ASP A 87 3.92 -0.19 -0.43
CA ASP A 87 3.53 1.06 0.22
C ASP A 87 2.29 0.82 1.09
N MET A 88 2.40 1.11 2.39
CA MET A 88 1.36 0.86 3.39
C MET A 88 0.34 2.00 3.50
N HIS A 89 0.52 3.11 2.79
CA HIS A 89 -0.34 4.28 2.89
C HIS A 89 -0.42 5.04 1.57
N VAL A 90 -1.43 4.73 0.77
CA VAL A 90 -1.74 5.45 -0.47
C VAL A 90 -3.23 5.78 -0.59
N HIS A 91 -3.53 6.76 -1.44
CA HIS A 91 -4.85 7.15 -1.91
C HIS A 91 -4.84 7.21 -3.44
N LEU A 92 -5.17 6.10 -4.09
CA LEU A 92 -5.08 5.93 -5.54
C LEU A 92 -6.12 6.77 -6.28
N ASP A 93 -7.31 6.97 -5.72
CA ASP A 93 -8.37 7.78 -6.32
C ASP A 93 -8.22 9.30 -6.03
N SER A 94 -7.16 9.71 -5.34
CA SER A 94 -6.79 11.11 -5.12
C SER A 94 -5.73 11.59 -6.10
N ASN A 95 -5.61 12.90 -6.32
CA ASN A 95 -4.56 13.49 -7.14
C ASN A 95 -4.05 14.80 -6.50
N PRO A 96 -2.73 14.93 -6.26
CA PRO A 96 -2.18 16.07 -5.52
C PRO A 96 -2.32 17.41 -6.25
N ILE A 97 -2.62 17.40 -7.54
CA ILE A 97 -2.83 18.63 -8.34
C ILE A 97 -4.20 19.27 -8.09
N TYR A 98 -5.14 18.53 -7.50
CA TYR A 98 -6.51 18.99 -7.23
C TYR A 98 -6.73 19.21 -5.73
N GLY A 99 -6.13 20.26 -5.17
CA GLY A 99 -6.27 20.65 -3.78
C GLY A 99 -7.49 21.52 -3.48
N GLY A 100 -7.90 21.54 -2.21
CA GLY A 100 -9.00 22.40 -1.74
C GLY A 100 -10.30 22.14 -2.50
N TYR A 101 -10.92 23.18 -3.03
CA TYR A 101 -12.21 23.08 -3.72
C TYR A 101 -12.13 22.67 -5.20
N THR A 102 -10.93 22.53 -5.79
CA THR A 102 -10.83 22.30 -7.24
C THR A 102 -11.46 20.98 -7.67
N GLY A 103 -11.48 19.98 -6.77
CA GLY A 103 -12.09 18.68 -7.00
C GLY A 103 -13.61 18.72 -7.25
N LEU A 104 -14.32 19.74 -6.76
CA LEU A 104 -15.78 19.89 -6.92
C LEU A 104 -16.23 20.12 -8.37
N GLN A 105 -15.28 20.35 -9.30
CA GLN A 105 -15.56 20.51 -10.73
C GLN A 105 -15.74 19.17 -11.46
N PHE A 106 -15.37 18.06 -10.83
CA PHE A 106 -15.39 16.74 -11.44
C PHE A 106 -16.56 15.91 -10.91
N THR A 107 -17.08 15.03 -11.75
CA THR A 107 -18.05 14.01 -11.34
C THR A 107 -17.37 12.89 -10.57
N ASP A 108 -18.08 12.19 -9.68
CA ASP A 108 -17.52 11.15 -8.82
C ASP A 108 -16.76 10.05 -9.57
N SER A 109 -17.24 9.66 -10.77
CA SER A 109 -16.62 8.61 -11.58
C SER A 109 -15.25 9.01 -12.15
N PHE A 110 -14.93 10.31 -12.20
CA PHE A 110 -13.62 10.80 -12.60
C PHE A 110 -12.50 10.24 -11.72
N TRP A 111 -12.73 10.17 -10.41
CA TRP A 111 -11.72 9.77 -9.42
C TRP A 111 -11.30 8.30 -9.58
N ALA A 112 -12.25 7.42 -9.90
CA ALA A 112 -11.96 6.04 -10.26
C ALA A 112 -11.15 5.93 -11.56
N MET A 113 -11.53 6.70 -12.59
CA MET A 113 -10.85 6.67 -13.89
C MET A 113 -9.41 7.17 -13.80
N GLN A 114 -9.18 8.32 -13.14
CA GLN A 114 -7.83 8.84 -12.95
C GLN A 114 -7.00 7.94 -12.03
N GLY A 115 -7.64 7.25 -11.07
CA GLY A 115 -6.97 6.33 -10.17
C GLY A 115 -6.31 5.16 -10.90
N THR A 116 -6.79 4.78 -12.08
CA THR A 116 -6.13 3.78 -12.94
C THR A 116 -4.73 4.23 -13.38
N ALA A 117 -4.54 5.53 -13.65
CA ALA A 117 -3.24 6.10 -14.00
C ALA A 117 -2.31 6.12 -12.78
N ASN A 118 -2.84 6.43 -11.59
CA ASN A 118 -2.07 6.43 -10.35
C ASN A 118 -1.63 5.01 -9.94
N ALA A 119 -2.51 4.02 -10.11
CA ALA A 119 -2.19 2.61 -9.90
C ALA A 119 -1.06 2.15 -10.84
N LYS A 120 -1.14 2.50 -12.13
CA LYS A 120 -0.05 2.25 -13.08
C LYS A 120 1.25 2.94 -12.67
N ALA A 121 1.18 4.20 -12.24
CA ALA A 121 2.35 4.97 -11.80
C ALA A 121 3.04 4.34 -10.57
N MET A 122 2.29 3.87 -9.57
CA MET A 122 2.84 3.12 -8.43
C MET A 122 3.56 1.86 -8.90
N LEU A 123 2.92 1.09 -9.79
CA LEU A 123 3.49 -0.15 -10.31
C LEU A 123 4.79 0.11 -11.09
N GLU A 124 4.83 1.13 -11.95
CA GLU A 124 6.02 1.50 -12.73
C GLU A 124 7.15 2.10 -11.88
N ALA A 125 6.82 2.65 -10.71
CA ALA A 125 7.76 3.04 -9.67
C ALA A 125 8.27 1.83 -8.84
N GLY A 126 7.81 0.62 -9.14
CA GLY A 126 8.25 -0.65 -8.54
C GLY A 126 7.50 -1.07 -7.28
N PHE A 127 6.42 -0.38 -6.93
CA PHE A 127 5.50 -0.80 -5.88
C PHE A 127 4.50 -1.81 -6.45
N THR A 128 4.73 -3.10 -6.21
CA THR A 128 3.89 -4.18 -6.75
C THR A 128 2.72 -4.51 -5.83
N THR A 129 2.75 -4.05 -4.58
CA THR A 129 1.64 -4.13 -3.62
C THR A 129 1.45 -2.79 -2.94
N VAL A 130 0.22 -2.37 -2.70
CA VAL A 130 -0.08 -1.16 -1.92
C VAL A 130 -1.26 -1.41 -0.99
N ARG A 131 -1.30 -0.69 0.13
CA ARG A 131 -2.48 -0.60 1.00
C ARG A 131 -3.13 0.75 0.77
N ASN A 132 -4.29 0.75 0.13
CA ASN A 132 -5.06 1.96 -0.10
C ASN A 132 -5.91 2.23 1.14
N VAL A 133 -5.65 3.32 1.86
CA VAL A 133 -6.13 3.53 3.23
C VAL A 133 -7.24 4.57 3.33
N GLY A 134 -8.02 4.72 2.27
CA GLY A 134 -9.18 5.60 2.21
C GLY A 134 -9.52 5.90 0.76
N SER A 135 -10.79 5.75 0.41
CA SER A 135 -11.31 5.96 -0.93
C SER A 135 -12.79 6.33 -0.87
N SER A 136 -13.28 7.06 -1.86
CA SER A 136 -14.72 7.30 -2.05
C SER A 136 -15.35 6.23 -2.92
N ASN A 137 -16.66 6.03 -2.80
CA ASN A 137 -17.45 5.12 -3.66
C ASN A 137 -16.85 3.70 -3.85
N TYR A 138 -16.09 3.19 -2.88
CA TYR A 138 -15.36 1.91 -3.00
C TYR A 138 -14.44 1.83 -4.23
N ASN A 139 -13.89 2.96 -4.70
CA ASN A 139 -13.08 3.00 -5.91
C ASN A 139 -11.85 2.10 -5.80
N ASP A 140 -11.21 2.03 -4.62
CA ASP A 140 -10.06 1.16 -4.38
C ASP A 140 -10.39 -0.34 -4.49
N VAL A 141 -11.57 -0.75 -4.02
CA VAL A 141 -12.09 -2.11 -4.22
C VAL A 141 -12.33 -2.39 -5.70
N GLY A 142 -12.99 -1.47 -6.42
CA GLY A 142 -13.25 -1.61 -7.86
C GLY A 142 -11.95 -1.67 -8.69
N MET A 143 -10.98 -0.81 -8.37
CA MET A 143 -9.65 -0.83 -8.99
C MET A 143 -8.93 -2.16 -8.73
N LYS A 144 -8.98 -2.68 -7.51
CA LYS A 144 -8.43 -3.99 -7.18
C LYS A 144 -9.03 -5.08 -8.06
N GLN A 145 -10.36 -5.13 -8.15
CA GLN A 145 -11.07 -6.12 -8.98
C GLN A 145 -10.65 -6.02 -10.45
N ALA A 146 -10.59 -4.81 -11.00
CA ALA A 146 -10.16 -4.60 -12.38
C ALA A 146 -8.70 -5.03 -12.63
N ILE A 147 -7.80 -4.83 -11.65
CA ILE A 147 -6.41 -5.29 -11.73
C ILE A 147 -6.31 -6.82 -11.63
N ASP A 148 -7.06 -7.44 -10.72
CA ASP A 148 -7.04 -8.89 -10.51
C ASP A 148 -7.61 -9.65 -11.73
N GLU A 149 -8.59 -9.05 -12.42
CA GLU A 149 -9.15 -9.55 -13.69
C GLU A 149 -8.28 -9.18 -14.92
N GLY A 150 -7.16 -8.46 -14.72
CA GLY A 150 -6.25 -8.08 -15.80
C GLY A 150 -6.78 -7.01 -16.76
N LEU A 151 -7.82 -6.27 -16.38
CA LEU A 151 -8.43 -5.21 -17.21
C LEU A 151 -7.59 -3.93 -17.23
N ILE A 152 -6.86 -3.64 -16.16
CA ILE A 152 -5.94 -2.50 -16.04
C ILE A 152 -4.64 -2.93 -15.34
N ALA A 153 -3.56 -2.20 -15.60
CA ALA A 153 -2.28 -2.41 -14.91
C ALA A 153 -2.25 -1.67 -13.57
N GLY A 154 -1.75 -2.32 -12.53
CA GLY A 154 -1.54 -1.70 -11.21
C GLY A 154 -0.99 -2.68 -10.18
N PRO A 155 -0.67 -2.22 -8.95
CA PRO A 155 -0.23 -3.07 -7.85
C PRO A 155 -1.32 -4.02 -7.37
N ARG A 156 -0.96 -4.98 -6.52
CA ARG A 156 -1.92 -5.70 -5.68
C ARG A 156 -2.43 -4.72 -4.63
N ILE A 157 -3.73 -4.45 -4.60
CA ILE A 157 -4.32 -3.49 -3.66
C ILE A 157 -4.89 -4.23 -2.45
N VAL A 158 -4.56 -3.77 -1.25
CA VAL A 158 -5.27 -4.08 -0.01
C VAL A 158 -6.16 -2.88 0.32
N PRO A 159 -7.46 -2.91 -0.03
CA PRO A 159 -8.34 -1.75 0.06
C PRO A 159 -8.92 -1.60 1.46
N ALA A 160 -8.96 -0.35 1.95
CA ALA A 160 -9.67 0.01 3.17
C ALA A 160 -11.13 0.41 2.92
N ALA A 161 -11.50 0.64 1.65
CA ALA A 161 -12.74 1.33 1.30
C ALA A 161 -12.81 2.70 2.00
N HIS A 162 -13.93 3.01 2.66
CA HIS A 162 -14.10 4.27 3.35
C HIS A 162 -13.35 4.27 4.69
N ALA A 163 -12.68 5.38 4.98
CA ALA A 163 -12.11 5.60 6.30
C ALA A 163 -13.21 6.00 7.31
N LEU A 164 -13.19 5.37 8.49
CA LEU A 164 -14.11 5.68 9.59
C LEU A 164 -13.65 6.92 10.35
N GLY A 165 -14.58 7.65 10.95
CA GLY A 165 -14.27 8.80 11.81
C GLY A 165 -15.47 9.28 12.62
N ALA A 166 -15.22 10.26 13.48
CA ALA A 166 -16.26 10.99 14.22
C ALA A 166 -16.87 12.11 13.37
N THR A 167 -18.10 12.53 13.69
CA THR A 167 -18.72 13.72 13.09
C THR A 167 -17.85 14.97 13.32
N GLY A 168 -17.57 15.72 12.26
CA GLY A 168 -16.66 16.86 12.25
C GLY A 168 -15.17 16.49 12.33
N GLY A 169 -14.84 15.21 12.24
CA GLY A 169 -13.48 14.68 12.33
C GLY A 169 -12.67 14.82 11.04
N HIS A 170 -11.43 14.32 11.06
CA HIS A 170 -10.53 14.35 9.89
C HIS A 170 -11.07 13.53 8.71
N CYS A 171 -11.76 12.43 8.99
CA CYS A 171 -12.39 11.55 7.98
C CYS A 171 -13.85 11.95 7.68
N ASP A 172 -14.29 13.16 8.06
CA ASP A 172 -15.62 13.71 7.72
C ASP A 172 -15.49 14.84 6.67
N GLU A 173 -16.60 15.24 6.07
CA GLU A 173 -16.64 16.39 5.18
C GLU A 173 -16.68 17.70 5.98
N THR A 174 -15.61 18.51 5.88
CA THR A 174 -15.38 19.65 6.78
C THR A 174 -15.36 21.01 6.09
N TYR A 175 -15.50 21.08 4.77
CA TYR A 175 -15.36 22.29 3.96
C TYR A 175 -16.69 22.91 3.49
N LEU A 176 -17.78 22.15 3.47
CA LEU A 176 -19.11 22.62 3.08
C LEU A 176 -19.89 23.25 4.26
N PRO A 177 -20.80 24.21 3.99
CA PRO A 177 -21.64 24.80 5.04
C PRO A 177 -22.78 23.85 5.44
N PRO A 178 -23.39 24.04 6.64
CA PRO A 178 -24.44 23.15 7.16
C PRO A 178 -25.65 22.96 6.23
N SER A 179 -25.94 23.92 5.34
CA SER A 179 -27.05 23.83 4.38
C SER A 179 -26.92 22.69 3.36
N PHE A 180 -25.72 22.11 3.22
CA PHE A 180 -25.48 20.96 2.34
C PHE A 180 -25.70 19.63 3.06
N HIS A 181 -25.73 19.61 4.39
CA HIS A 181 -25.81 18.39 5.19
C HIS A 181 -24.78 17.31 4.77
N ALA A 182 -23.62 17.75 4.28
CA ALA A 182 -22.56 16.86 3.82
C ALA A 182 -21.95 16.13 5.01
N LYS A 183 -21.68 14.84 4.83
CA LYS A 183 -21.10 13.94 5.83
C LYS A 183 -20.26 12.87 5.12
N GLY A 184 -19.16 12.46 5.74
CA GLY A 184 -18.31 11.38 5.28
C GLY A 184 -19.03 10.03 5.29
N GLU A 185 -18.65 9.16 4.36
CA GLU A 185 -19.38 7.93 4.04
C GLU A 185 -19.47 6.94 5.21
N ALA A 186 -18.42 6.88 6.06
CA ALA A 186 -18.31 5.93 7.17
C ALA A 186 -18.18 6.61 8.55
N VAL A 187 -18.77 7.79 8.71
CA VAL A 187 -18.78 8.51 9.99
C VAL A 187 -19.78 7.89 10.99
N GLY A 188 -19.38 7.77 12.25
CA GLY A 188 -20.21 7.30 13.36
C GLY A 188 -19.77 7.88 14.70
N ASP A 189 -20.73 8.03 15.62
CA ASP A 189 -20.56 8.75 16.90
C ASP A 189 -20.88 7.86 18.11
N SER A 190 -20.87 6.54 17.90
CA SER A 190 -20.98 5.54 18.97
C SER A 190 -20.27 4.24 18.60
N ILE A 191 -19.97 3.42 19.61
CA ILE A 191 -19.37 2.09 19.42
C ILE A 191 -20.21 1.24 18.46
N ASP A 192 -21.53 1.18 18.64
CA ASP A 192 -22.40 0.32 17.81
C ASP A 192 -22.48 0.81 16.36
N GLU A 193 -22.54 2.12 16.14
CA GLU A 193 -22.47 2.70 14.79
C GLU A 193 -21.13 2.39 14.13
N LEU A 194 -20.01 2.58 14.84
CA LEU A 194 -18.68 2.32 14.29
C LEU A 194 -18.47 0.83 13.99
N ARG A 195 -19.00 -0.08 14.81
CA ARG A 195 -19.04 -1.52 14.50
C ARG A 195 -19.86 -1.82 13.27
N GLN A 196 -21.01 -1.17 13.10
CA GLN A 196 -21.80 -1.29 11.87
C GLN A 196 -21.00 -0.80 10.65
N ARG A 197 -20.25 0.30 10.77
CA ARG A 197 -19.38 0.80 9.69
C ARG A 197 -18.27 -0.19 9.33
N VAL A 198 -17.64 -0.84 10.31
CA VAL A 198 -16.68 -1.92 10.04
C VAL A 198 -17.33 -3.05 9.22
N ARG A 199 -18.52 -3.50 9.62
CA ARG A 199 -19.26 -4.55 8.91
C ARG A 199 -19.63 -4.13 7.49
N GLU A 200 -19.98 -2.87 7.30
CA GLU A 200 -20.29 -2.29 5.99
C GLU A 200 -19.06 -2.31 5.08
N GLN A 201 -17.90 -1.84 5.55
CA GLN A 201 -16.68 -1.88 4.76
C GLN A 201 -16.29 -3.33 4.40
N ARG A 202 -16.37 -4.24 5.37
CA ARG A 202 -16.13 -5.68 5.14
C ARG A 202 -17.09 -6.28 4.12
N LYS A 203 -18.38 -5.92 4.18
CA LYS A 203 -19.43 -6.41 3.26
C LYS A 203 -19.12 -6.03 1.81
N TYR A 204 -18.58 -4.83 1.59
CA TYR A 204 -18.33 -4.28 0.26
C TYR A 204 -16.89 -4.42 -0.23
N GLY A 205 -16.04 -5.16 0.48
CA GLY A 205 -14.77 -5.64 -0.06
C GLY A 205 -13.51 -5.07 0.59
N ALA A 206 -13.61 -4.35 1.71
CA ALA A 206 -12.44 -3.95 2.47
C ALA A 206 -11.67 -5.16 3.01
N GLU A 207 -10.34 -5.14 2.86
CA GLU A 207 -9.39 -6.12 3.39
C GLU A 207 -8.60 -5.59 4.61
N VAL A 208 -8.78 -4.31 4.93
CA VAL A 208 -8.27 -3.62 6.13
C VAL A 208 -9.29 -2.56 6.54
N ILE A 209 -9.32 -2.15 7.81
CA ILE A 209 -10.11 -1.00 8.24
C ILE A 209 -9.20 0.19 8.47
N LYS A 210 -9.57 1.37 7.96
CA LYS A 210 -8.95 2.65 8.33
C LYS A 210 -9.87 3.42 9.28
N VAL A 211 -9.29 4.07 10.29
CA VAL A 211 -9.98 5.03 11.16
C VAL A 211 -9.15 6.31 11.39
N CYS A 212 -9.81 7.45 11.53
CA CYS A 212 -9.22 8.70 12.01
C CYS A 212 -9.35 8.82 13.54
N ALA A 213 -8.24 8.63 14.27
CA ALA A 213 -8.21 8.74 15.73
C ALA A 213 -7.91 10.17 16.23
N THR A 214 -7.32 11.02 15.38
CA THR A 214 -7.05 12.43 15.67
C THR A 214 -7.50 13.32 14.51
N GLY A 215 -7.50 14.63 14.74
CA GLY A 215 -7.48 15.62 13.66
C GLY A 215 -6.23 15.46 12.79
N GLY A 216 -6.26 16.11 11.62
CA GLY A 216 -5.19 16.00 10.62
C GLY A 216 -4.83 17.32 9.94
N VAL A 217 -3.83 17.24 9.06
CA VAL A 217 -3.31 18.39 8.31
C VAL A 217 -4.33 18.91 7.31
N PHE A 218 -4.95 18.04 6.49
CA PHE A 218 -5.73 18.45 5.31
C PHE A 218 -7.25 18.63 5.54
N SER A 219 -7.78 18.34 6.73
CA SER A 219 -9.16 18.68 7.12
C SER A 219 -9.28 20.12 7.64
N ARG A 220 -10.46 20.73 7.56
CA ARG A 220 -10.75 22.05 8.13
C ARG A 220 -11.25 21.92 9.57
N ASN A 221 -10.95 22.90 10.42
CA ASN A 221 -11.47 22.99 11.79
C ASN A 221 -11.04 21.83 12.71
N THR A 222 -9.87 21.26 12.46
CA THR A 222 -9.23 20.25 13.31
C THR A 222 -7.75 20.57 13.46
N GLU A 223 -7.19 20.31 14.64
CA GLU A 223 -5.74 20.33 14.86
C GLU A 223 -5.17 18.91 14.94
N PRO A 224 -3.95 18.65 14.42
CA PRO A 224 -3.36 17.31 14.41
C PRO A 224 -3.28 16.67 15.81
N GLY A 225 -3.08 17.49 16.84
CA GLY A 225 -2.96 17.04 18.23
C GLY A 225 -4.26 16.56 18.89
N GLN A 226 -5.43 16.88 18.31
CA GLN A 226 -6.74 16.64 18.94
C GLN A 226 -7.20 15.21 18.72
N GLN A 227 -7.38 14.43 19.79
CA GLN A 227 -8.03 13.12 19.72
C GLN A 227 -9.52 13.28 19.35
N GLN A 228 -10.02 12.43 18.46
CA GLN A 228 -11.37 12.52 17.88
C GLN A 228 -12.27 11.32 18.19
N LEU A 229 -11.69 10.19 18.59
CA LEU A 229 -12.43 9.02 19.05
C LEU A 229 -11.92 8.59 20.41
N THR A 230 -12.82 8.14 21.28
CA THR A 230 -12.47 7.58 22.57
C THR A 230 -11.73 6.25 22.41
N GLU A 231 -10.95 5.85 23.42
CA GLU A 231 -10.29 4.53 23.42
C GLU A 231 -11.30 3.39 23.30
N ALA A 232 -12.50 3.53 23.88
CA ALA A 232 -13.56 2.54 23.80
C ALA A 232 -14.14 2.39 22.37
N GLU A 233 -14.29 3.50 21.65
CA GLU A 233 -14.72 3.49 20.24
C GLU A 233 -13.65 2.86 19.34
N LEU A 234 -12.39 3.25 19.52
CA LEU A 234 -11.27 2.64 18.80
C LEU A 234 -11.18 1.13 19.06
N LYS A 235 -11.40 0.72 20.31
CA LYS A 235 -11.42 -0.70 20.69
C LYS A 235 -12.60 -1.42 20.05
N GLY A 236 -13.78 -0.80 20.02
CA GLY A 236 -14.96 -1.37 19.35
C GLY A 236 -14.73 -1.63 17.87
N ILE A 237 -14.02 -0.73 17.19
CA ILE A 237 -13.59 -0.89 15.79
C ILE A 237 -12.59 -2.05 15.67
N ALA A 238 -11.54 -2.07 16.50
CA ALA A 238 -10.51 -3.11 16.47
C ALA A 238 -11.09 -4.51 16.74
N ASP A 239 -11.89 -4.66 17.80
CA ASP A 239 -12.52 -5.93 18.16
C ASP A 239 -13.41 -6.46 17.02
N GLU A 240 -14.21 -5.60 16.40
CA GLU A 240 -15.08 -6.00 15.29
C GLU A 240 -14.27 -6.36 14.04
N ALA A 241 -13.23 -5.59 13.69
CA ALA A 241 -12.37 -5.88 12.55
C ALA A 241 -11.61 -7.20 12.71
N HIS A 242 -11.02 -7.43 13.88
CA HIS A 242 -10.28 -8.65 14.21
C HIS A 242 -11.17 -9.89 14.23
N MET A 243 -12.45 -9.76 14.63
CA MET A 243 -13.43 -10.85 14.53
C MET A 243 -13.65 -11.30 13.07
N TRP A 244 -13.51 -10.40 12.10
CA TRP A 244 -13.55 -10.71 10.67
C TRP A 244 -12.19 -11.12 10.08
N GLY A 245 -11.14 -11.17 10.90
CA GLY A 245 -9.77 -11.44 10.47
C GLY A 245 -9.12 -10.27 9.71
N LEU A 246 -9.70 -9.07 9.77
CA LEU A 246 -9.12 -7.86 9.17
C LEU A 246 -8.16 -7.18 10.13
N LYS A 247 -7.19 -6.45 9.61
CA LYS A 247 -6.34 -5.53 10.39
C LYS A 247 -6.93 -4.13 10.46
N VAL A 248 -6.42 -3.29 11.36
CA VAL A 248 -6.82 -1.89 11.47
C VAL A 248 -5.63 -0.94 11.40
N ALA A 249 -5.78 0.14 10.62
CA ALA A 249 -4.87 1.27 10.53
C ALA A 249 -5.54 2.52 11.13
N ALA A 250 -4.84 3.25 12.01
CA ALA A 250 -5.35 4.51 12.55
C ALA A 250 -4.52 5.70 12.07
N HIS A 251 -5.15 6.68 11.42
CA HIS A 251 -4.59 8.03 11.32
C HIS A 251 -4.50 8.64 12.72
N ALA A 252 -3.28 8.97 13.16
CA ALA A 252 -3.08 9.64 14.44
C ALA A 252 -1.79 10.49 14.43
N HIS A 253 -1.94 11.81 14.54
CA HIS A 253 -0.81 12.72 14.77
C HIS A 253 -0.59 12.95 16.27
N GLY A 254 -1.62 13.31 17.03
CA GLY A 254 -1.53 13.65 18.46
C GLY A 254 -1.22 12.48 19.39
N ALA A 255 -0.33 12.71 20.37
CA ALA A 255 0.12 11.70 21.34
C ALA A 255 -1.02 10.96 22.05
N ALA A 256 -2.07 11.67 22.48
CA ALA A 256 -3.19 11.06 23.20
C ALA A 256 -3.94 10.05 22.31
N GLY A 257 -4.27 10.43 21.07
CA GLY A 257 -4.92 9.54 20.10
C GLY A 257 -4.03 8.38 19.68
N ILE A 258 -2.72 8.59 19.50
CA ILE A 258 -1.76 7.50 19.23
C ILE A 258 -1.78 6.46 20.36
N LYS A 259 -1.68 6.90 21.62
CA LYS A 259 -1.68 6.00 22.78
C LYS A 259 -3.01 5.26 22.92
N ALA A 260 -4.13 5.93 22.73
CA ALA A 260 -5.45 5.32 22.75
C ALA A 260 -5.60 4.25 21.65
N ALA A 261 -5.17 4.56 20.42
CA ALA A 261 -5.19 3.63 19.30
C ALA A 261 -4.36 2.36 19.57
N ILE A 262 -3.14 2.52 20.13
CA ILE A 262 -2.29 1.37 20.46
C ILE A 262 -2.93 0.50 21.56
N ARG A 263 -3.44 1.11 22.64
CA ARG A 263 -4.12 0.37 23.73
C ARG A 263 -5.40 -0.32 23.28
N ALA A 264 -6.11 0.27 22.32
CA ALA A 264 -7.28 -0.31 21.69
C ALA A 264 -6.96 -1.53 20.81
N GLY A 265 -5.69 -1.79 20.50
CA GLY A 265 -5.25 -2.94 19.69
C GLY A 265 -5.15 -2.66 18.19
N ILE A 266 -5.09 -1.40 17.77
CA ILE A 266 -4.87 -1.04 16.35
C ILE A 266 -3.51 -1.61 15.87
N ASP A 267 -3.49 -2.26 14.71
CA ASP A 267 -2.30 -2.92 14.16
C ASP A 267 -1.21 -1.93 13.69
N THR A 268 -1.61 -0.86 13.00
CA THR A 268 -0.70 0.14 12.44
C THR A 268 -1.14 1.57 12.76
N ILE A 269 -0.20 2.41 13.20
CA ILE A 269 -0.43 3.84 13.44
C ILE A 269 0.17 4.62 12.28
N GLU A 270 -0.68 5.33 11.55
CA GLU A 270 -0.31 6.15 10.43
C GLU A 270 0.09 7.56 10.90
N HIS A 271 1.07 8.14 10.23
CA HIS A 271 1.74 9.40 10.53
C HIS A 271 2.55 9.39 11.83
N ALA A 272 1.90 9.08 12.96
CA ALA A 272 2.48 9.03 14.30
C ALA A 272 3.31 10.28 14.69
N SER A 273 2.94 11.45 14.15
CA SER A 273 3.82 12.62 14.10
C SER A 273 4.25 13.14 15.46
N LEU A 274 3.31 13.25 16.41
CA LEU A 274 3.54 13.83 17.73
C LEU A 274 3.66 12.74 18.80
N ILE A 275 4.06 11.52 18.43
CA ILE A 275 4.29 10.42 19.39
C ILE A 275 5.30 10.84 20.47
N ASP A 276 4.98 10.55 21.73
CA ASP A 276 5.85 10.78 22.88
C ASP A 276 6.57 9.49 23.31
N ASP A 277 7.46 9.58 24.30
CA ASP A 277 8.23 8.42 24.78
C ASP A 277 7.33 7.30 25.33
N GLU A 278 6.19 7.66 25.92
CA GLU A 278 5.18 6.69 26.37
C GLU A 278 4.54 5.97 25.18
N GLY A 279 4.16 6.70 24.13
CA GLY A 279 3.62 6.14 22.88
C GLY A 279 4.62 5.22 22.18
N ILE A 280 5.89 5.61 22.11
CA ILE A 280 6.98 4.78 21.57
C ILE A 280 7.09 3.48 22.38
N LYS A 281 7.07 3.57 23.72
CA LYS A 281 7.10 2.39 24.59
C LYS A 281 5.88 1.50 24.35
N LEU A 282 4.68 2.06 24.28
CA LEU A 282 3.44 1.33 24.02
C LEU A 282 3.48 0.60 22.68
N ALA A 283 3.97 1.25 21.61
CA ALA A 283 4.08 0.65 20.29
C ALA A 283 4.97 -0.60 20.31
N ARG A 284 6.08 -0.58 21.05
CA ARG A 284 6.92 -1.78 21.24
C ARG A 284 6.22 -2.87 22.03
N ASP A 285 5.66 -2.49 23.19
CA ASP A 285 5.06 -3.45 24.12
C ASP A 285 3.86 -4.18 23.50
N HIS A 286 3.10 -3.50 22.65
CA HIS A 286 1.94 -4.07 21.93
C HIS A 286 2.31 -4.58 20.53
N GLY A 287 3.54 -4.36 20.08
CA GLY A 287 4.00 -4.78 18.76
C GLY A 287 3.31 -4.08 17.58
N ALA A 288 2.71 -2.90 17.81
CA ALA A 288 2.11 -2.06 16.78
C ALA A 288 3.17 -1.51 15.84
N TYR A 289 2.84 -1.41 14.55
CA TYR A 289 3.72 -0.79 13.56
C TYR A 289 3.46 0.71 13.47
N LEU A 290 4.48 1.51 13.18
CA LEU A 290 4.29 2.90 12.73
C LEU A 290 4.57 3.01 11.23
N SER A 291 3.66 3.69 10.54
CA SER A 291 3.70 4.01 9.11
C SER A 291 3.81 5.53 9.00
N MET A 292 5.03 6.05 8.88
CA MET A 292 5.32 7.49 9.00
C MET A 292 5.77 8.06 7.64
N ASP A 293 4.91 8.88 7.07
CA ASP A 293 4.97 9.55 5.76
C ASP A 293 5.88 10.80 5.77
N ILE A 294 7.17 10.60 6.00
CA ILE A 294 8.13 11.68 6.29
C ILE A 294 8.64 12.45 5.06
N PHE A 295 8.17 12.12 3.85
CA PHE A 295 8.61 12.73 2.60
C PHE A 295 7.64 13.76 2.02
N ASN A 296 6.33 13.53 2.10
CA ASN A 296 5.31 14.27 1.35
C ASN A 296 5.29 15.80 1.62
N THR A 297 5.69 16.26 2.81
CA THR A 297 5.82 17.68 3.16
C THR A 297 6.71 18.47 2.19
N GLU A 298 7.72 17.83 1.58
CA GLU A 298 8.56 18.47 0.55
C GLU A 298 7.71 18.91 -0.66
N TYR A 299 6.74 18.07 -1.05
CA TYR A 299 5.80 18.40 -2.12
C TYR A 299 4.74 19.40 -1.64
N THR A 300 4.16 19.18 -0.47
CA THR A 300 3.11 20.06 0.09
C THR A 300 3.58 21.50 0.22
N GLN A 301 4.78 21.75 0.76
CA GLN A 301 5.31 23.10 0.91
C GLN A 301 5.79 23.72 -0.41
N ALA A 302 6.22 22.92 -1.38
CA ALA A 302 6.67 23.44 -2.67
C ALA A 302 5.48 23.76 -3.61
N GLU A 303 4.46 22.89 -3.63
CA GLU A 303 3.44 22.86 -4.69
C GLU A 303 2.01 23.04 -4.16
N GLY A 304 1.76 22.79 -2.88
CA GLY A 304 0.41 22.73 -2.33
C GLY A 304 -0.40 24.02 -2.53
N ALA A 305 0.22 25.18 -2.30
CA ALA A 305 -0.44 26.47 -2.53
C ALA A 305 -0.87 26.66 -4.00
N ARG A 306 -0.01 26.26 -4.95
CA ARG A 306 -0.31 26.31 -6.39
C ARG A 306 -1.43 25.34 -6.77
N ASN A 307 -1.49 24.20 -6.10
CA ASN A 307 -2.49 23.15 -6.34
C ASN A 307 -3.83 23.42 -5.63
N GLY A 308 -3.95 24.52 -4.87
CA GLY A 308 -5.21 24.93 -4.21
C GLY A 308 -5.36 24.48 -2.76
N VAL A 309 -4.32 23.93 -2.14
CA VAL A 309 -4.31 23.65 -0.68
C VAL A 309 -4.43 24.97 0.08
N MET A 310 -5.34 25.02 1.06
CA MET A 310 -5.57 26.24 1.84
C MET A 310 -4.44 26.52 2.82
N GLU A 311 -4.22 27.80 3.12
CA GLU A 311 -3.10 28.23 3.98
C GLU A 311 -3.14 27.62 5.39
N ASP A 312 -4.32 27.41 5.97
CA ASP A 312 -4.43 26.74 7.28
C ASP A 312 -3.87 25.31 7.25
N ASN A 313 -4.09 24.57 6.14
CA ASN A 313 -3.54 23.23 5.99
C ASN A 313 -2.02 23.28 5.76
N LEU A 314 -1.52 24.22 4.95
CA LEU A 314 -0.09 24.42 4.75
C LEU A 314 0.63 24.81 6.05
N ARG A 315 -0.01 25.63 6.90
CA ARG A 315 0.46 25.94 8.25
C ARG A 315 0.56 24.67 9.10
N LYS A 316 -0.50 23.88 9.17
CA LYS A 316 -0.50 22.63 9.96
C LYS A 316 0.59 21.66 9.51
N ASP A 317 0.83 21.53 8.20
CA ASP A 317 1.92 20.71 7.67
C ASP A 317 3.29 21.20 8.19
N ARG A 318 3.59 22.51 8.08
CA ARG A 318 4.84 23.09 8.59
C ARG A 318 5.05 22.86 10.08
N GLU A 319 3.99 22.93 10.87
CA GLU A 319 4.04 22.77 12.32
C GLU A 319 4.36 21.32 12.74
N VAL A 320 3.99 20.31 11.94
CA VAL A 320 4.15 18.89 12.31
C VAL A 320 5.32 18.19 11.63
N ALA A 321 5.74 18.62 10.44
CA ALA A 321 6.67 17.89 9.57
C ALA A 321 8.02 17.56 10.25
N ASP A 322 8.72 18.56 10.79
CA ASP A 322 10.03 18.34 11.44
C ASP A 322 9.89 17.57 12.76
N ILE A 323 8.76 17.72 13.45
CA ILE A 323 8.46 16.96 14.67
C ILE A 323 8.29 15.47 14.33
N GLN A 324 7.49 15.16 13.30
CA GLN A 324 7.29 13.79 12.81
C GLN A 324 8.62 13.13 12.44
N ARG A 325 9.46 13.83 11.68
CA ARG A 325 10.77 13.31 11.25
C ARG A 325 11.72 13.06 12.42
N ASN A 326 11.74 13.94 13.42
CA ASN A 326 12.52 13.73 14.63
C ASN A 326 11.98 12.56 15.46
N ASN A 327 10.67 12.38 15.51
CA ASN A 327 10.04 11.27 16.21
C ASN A 327 10.19 9.94 15.46
N PHE A 328 10.24 9.94 14.13
CA PHE A 328 10.64 8.76 13.35
C PHE A 328 12.03 8.27 13.76
N ARG A 329 13.01 9.19 13.84
CA ARG A 329 14.37 8.87 14.32
C ARG A 329 14.35 8.27 15.73
N LYS A 330 13.58 8.85 16.65
CA LYS A 330 13.44 8.34 18.02
C LYS A 330 12.80 6.95 18.05
N ALA A 331 11.71 6.74 17.31
CA ALA A 331 11.01 5.47 17.25
C ALA A 331 11.90 4.36 16.66
N HIS A 332 12.63 4.65 15.58
CA HIS A 332 13.63 3.76 15.00
C HIS A 332 14.72 3.40 16.02
N ALA A 333 15.38 4.40 16.61
CA ALA A 333 16.43 4.19 17.61
C ALA A 333 15.95 3.40 18.83
N ALA A 334 14.65 3.51 19.15
CA ALA A 334 14.02 2.79 20.24
C ALA A 334 13.61 1.36 19.88
N GLY A 335 13.71 0.93 18.62
CA GLY A 335 13.37 -0.42 18.15
C GLY A 335 11.89 -0.65 17.88
N VAL A 336 11.12 0.40 17.57
CA VAL A 336 9.72 0.25 17.13
C VAL A 336 9.69 -0.38 15.73
N LYS A 337 8.68 -1.21 15.45
CA LYS A 337 8.48 -1.76 14.12
C LYS A 337 8.01 -0.67 13.17
N LEU A 338 8.77 -0.43 12.10
CA LEU A 338 8.48 0.60 11.10
C LEU A 338 8.20 -0.03 9.75
N VAL A 339 7.21 0.52 9.05
CA VAL A 339 6.86 0.18 7.67
C VAL A 339 6.94 1.39 6.76
N PHE A 340 7.07 1.14 5.47
CA PHE A 340 7.07 2.18 4.45
C PHE A 340 5.62 2.58 4.10
N GLY A 341 5.27 3.85 4.31
CA GLY A 341 4.00 4.44 3.90
C GLY A 341 4.19 5.90 3.53
N THR A 342 3.75 6.35 2.34
CA THR A 342 4.14 7.67 1.80
C THR A 342 3.05 8.73 1.81
N ASP A 343 1.80 8.31 1.94
CA ASP A 343 0.62 9.13 1.68
C ASP A 343 0.57 9.63 0.22
N ALA A 344 0.99 8.78 -0.72
CA ALA A 344 0.86 9.06 -2.16
C ALA A 344 -0.62 9.33 -2.52
N GLY A 345 -0.88 10.47 -3.16
CA GLY A 345 -2.19 11.14 -3.18
C GLY A 345 -2.10 12.57 -2.67
N VAL A 346 -1.35 12.79 -1.58
CA VAL A 346 -0.86 14.13 -1.14
C VAL A 346 0.32 14.59 -2.00
N MET A 347 1.10 13.62 -2.49
CA MET A 347 2.19 13.80 -3.45
C MET A 347 2.01 12.86 -4.66
N PRO A 348 2.66 13.11 -5.81
CA PRO A 348 2.50 12.27 -7.00
C PRO A 348 2.91 10.82 -6.75
N HIS A 349 2.07 9.87 -7.15
CA HIS A 349 2.30 8.43 -6.90
C HIS A 349 3.64 7.93 -7.44
N ALA A 350 4.09 8.44 -8.58
CA ALA A 350 5.36 8.04 -9.18
C ALA A 350 6.60 8.42 -8.36
N THR A 351 6.51 9.35 -7.41
CA THR A 351 7.66 9.84 -6.64
C THR A 351 7.80 9.18 -5.28
N ALA A 352 6.98 8.18 -4.96
CA ALA A 352 6.97 7.47 -3.67
C ALA A 352 8.35 6.96 -3.23
N GLY A 353 9.21 6.56 -4.17
CA GLY A 353 10.59 6.13 -3.91
C GLY A 353 11.48 7.18 -3.22
N GLY A 354 11.14 8.48 -3.31
CA GLY A 354 11.85 9.56 -2.62
C GLY A 354 11.92 9.40 -1.09
N GLN A 355 10.95 8.70 -0.49
CA GLN A 355 10.93 8.48 0.95
C GLN A 355 12.09 7.62 1.45
N PHE A 356 12.65 6.71 0.65
CA PHE A 356 13.80 5.90 1.08
C PHE A 356 14.98 6.76 1.53
N ALA A 357 15.30 7.81 0.77
CA ALA A 357 16.38 8.73 1.11
C ALA A 357 16.11 9.48 2.43
N ILE A 358 14.84 9.83 2.67
CA ILE A 358 14.45 10.50 3.93
C ILE A 358 14.54 9.55 5.11
N MET A 359 14.08 8.30 4.98
CA MET A 359 14.18 7.29 6.05
C MET A 359 15.64 7.06 6.47
N VAL A 360 16.55 6.99 5.49
CA VAL A 360 18.00 6.86 5.77
C VAL A 360 18.55 8.12 6.43
N ARG A 361 18.19 9.31 5.93
CA ARG A 361 18.59 10.60 6.55
C ARG A 361 18.15 10.70 8.02
N TYR A 362 17.02 10.08 8.37
CA TYR A 362 16.46 10.12 9.71
C TYR A 362 16.73 8.87 10.56
N GLY A 363 17.71 8.03 10.19
CA GLY A 363 18.35 7.10 11.13
C GLY A 363 18.40 5.64 10.68
N MET A 364 17.59 5.24 9.70
CA MET A 364 17.67 3.88 9.17
C MET A 364 18.93 3.66 8.33
N THR A 365 19.43 2.43 8.33
CA THR A 365 20.31 1.96 7.27
C THR A 365 19.53 1.75 5.97
N PRO A 366 20.19 1.78 4.80
CA PRO A 366 19.53 1.44 3.53
C PRO A 366 18.83 0.07 3.55
N ALA A 367 19.43 -0.94 4.17
CA ALA A 367 18.84 -2.26 4.28
C ALA A 367 17.54 -2.26 5.11
N GLU A 368 17.52 -1.56 6.25
CA GLU A 368 16.31 -1.40 7.07
C GLU A 368 15.19 -0.66 6.31
N ALA A 369 15.55 0.38 5.55
CA ALA A 369 14.57 1.13 4.76
C ALA A 369 13.92 0.23 3.68
N ILE A 370 14.71 -0.61 3.01
CA ILE A 370 14.19 -1.61 2.05
C ILE A 370 13.33 -2.66 2.76
N GLN A 371 13.73 -3.13 3.94
CA GLN A 371 12.96 -4.08 4.73
C GLN A 371 11.60 -3.51 5.18
N ALA A 372 11.57 -2.21 5.52
CA ALA A 372 10.34 -1.49 5.84
C ALA A 372 9.33 -1.51 4.68
N ALA A 373 9.81 -1.48 3.43
CA ALA A 373 9.00 -1.55 2.21
C ALA A 373 8.83 -2.97 1.65
N THR A 374 9.29 -4.01 2.34
CA THR A 374 9.22 -5.40 1.86
C THR A 374 8.75 -6.34 2.96
N VAL A 375 9.65 -6.96 3.71
CA VAL A 375 9.31 -7.98 4.72
C VAL A 375 8.48 -7.42 5.88
N ASN A 376 8.76 -6.21 6.35
CA ASN A 376 8.01 -5.60 7.46
C ASN A 376 6.60 -5.22 7.02
N ALA A 377 6.47 -4.60 5.84
CA ALA A 377 5.18 -4.25 5.26
C ALA A 377 4.35 -5.52 4.99
N ALA A 378 4.94 -6.57 4.43
CA ALA A 378 4.25 -7.84 4.21
C ALA A 378 3.75 -8.48 5.51
N ALA A 379 4.55 -8.44 6.58
CA ALA A 379 4.14 -8.92 7.90
C ALA A 379 3.03 -8.04 8.50
N ALA A 380 3.12 -6.72 8.37
CA ALA A 380 2.09 -5.77 8.82
C ALA A 380 0.78 -5.93 8.03
N LEU A 381 0.82 -6.38 6.78
CA LEU A 381 -0.38 -6.75 6.00
C LEU A 381 -0.94 -8.13 6.37
N GLY A 382 -0.18 -8.98 7.06
CA GLY A 382 -0.52 -10.41 7.21
C GLY A 382 -0.39 -11.19 5.90
N ARG A 383 0.53 -10.80 5.02
CA ARG A 383 0.74 -11.36 3.66
C ARG A 383 2.16 -11.82 3.40
N ASP A 384 2.99 -12.03 4.43
CA ASP A 384 4.39 -12.50 4.36
C ASP A 384 4.56 -13.91 3.74
N ALA A 385 3.48 -14.68 3.71
CA ALA A 385 3.40 -15.94 2.96
C ALA A 385 3.36 -15.72 1.42
N THR A 386 2.99 -14.52 0.96
CA THR A 386 2.67 -14.26 -0.46
C THR A 386 3.48 -13.15 -1.10
N VAL A 387 3.91 -12.12 -0.36
CA VAL A 387 4.67 -10.96 -0.87
C VAL A 387 5.84 -10.60 0.07
N GLY A 388 6.65 -9.61 -0.32
CA GLY A 388 7.70 -9.00 0.53
C GLY A 388 9.03 -9.76 0.56
N SER A 389 9.17 -10.89 -0.13
CA SER A 389 10.46 -11.57 -0.28
C SER A 389 10.52 -12.41 -1.56
N ILE A 390 11.70 -12.51 -2.17
CA ILE A 390 11.97 -13.43 -3.27
C ILE A 390 12.23 -14.82 -2.67
N ALA A 391 11.17 -15.61 -2.49
CA ALA A 391 11.23 -16.92 -1.86
C ALA A 391 10.12 -17.84 -2.38
N ALA A 392 10.32 -19.16 -2.30
CA ALA A 392 9.34 -20.14 -2.76
C ALA A 392 7.93 -19.91 -2.17
N GLY A 393 6.91 -20.09 -3.01
CA GLY A 393 5.49 -19.90 -2.71
C GLY A 393 4.99 -18.46 -2.83
N ARG A 394 5.88 -17.45 -2.82
CA ARG A 394 5.51 -16.03 -2.96
C ARG A 394 5.23 -15.70 -4.42
N TYR A 395 4.57 -14.57 -4.67
CA TYR A 395 4.41 -14.07 -6.02
C TYR A 395 5.75 -13.71 -6.66
N GLY A 396 5.84 -13.88 -7.97
CA GLY A 396 6.96 -13.43 -8.81
C GLY A 396 6.98 -11.91 -8.99
N ASP A 397 6.98 -11.18 -7.87
CA ASP A 397 7.03 -9.72 -7.83
C ASP A 397 8.48 -9.30 -7.58
N ILE A 398 9.14 -8.79 -8.62
CA ILE A 398 10.58 -8.50 -8.63
C ILE A 398 10.82 -7.14 -9.26
N ILE A 399 11.67 -6.34 -8.63
CA ILE A 399 12.23 -5.12 -9.23
C ILE A 399 13.74 -5.29 -9.43
N ALA A 400 14.34 -4.48 -10.28
CA ALA A 400 15.79 -4.40 -10.37
C ALA A 400 16.30 -2.98 -10.56
N VAL A 401 17.47 -2.72 -9.98
CA VAL A 401 18.20 -1.45 -10.06
C VAL A 401 19.65 -1.69 -10.50
N ALA A 402 20.24 -0.68 -11.13
CA ALA A 402 21.66 -0.69 -11.45
C ALA A 402 22.47 -0.29 -10.21
N GLY A 403 23.34 -1.17 -9.71
CA GLY A 403 24.17 -0.91 -8.52
C GLY A 403 23.69 -1.64 -7.27
N ASP A 404 24.16 -1.21 -6.10
CA ASP A 404 23.86 -1.83 -4.80
C ASP A 404 23.01 -0.88 -3.95
N PRO A 405 21.70 -1.15 -3.79
CA PRO A 405 20.78 -0.28 -3.03
C PRO A 405 21.06 -0.28 -1.52
N THR A 406 21.88 -1.21 -1.01
CA THR A 406 22.32 -1.19 0.39
C THR A 406 23.45 -0.18 0.63
N ARG A 407 24.07 0.32 -0.45
CA ARG A 407 25.11 1.36 -0.42
C ARG A 407 24.58 2.72 -0.86
N ASP A 408 23.64 2.74 -1.79
CA ASP A 408 22.93 3.95 -2.22
C ASP A 408 21.44 3.65 -2.38
N VAL A 409 20.66 4.00 -1.35
CA VAL A 409 19.21 3.75 -1.35
C VAL A 409 18.47 4.56 -2.41
N ARG A 410 19.08 5.64 -2.93
CA ARG A 410 18.48 6.54 -3.92
C ARG A 410 18.29 5.87 -5.28
N LEU A 411 18.94 4.73 -5.52
CA LEU A 411 18.66 3.88 -6.68
C LEU A 411 17.18 3.44 -6.75
N LEU A 412 16.45 3.48 -5.63
CA LEU A 412 15.02 3.18 -5.56
C LEU A 412 14.11 4.38 -5.89
N GLU A 413 14.67 5.58 -6.11
CA GLU A 413 13.92 6.74 -6.61
C GLU A 413 13.53 6.55 -8.09
N THR A 414 14.25 5.71 -8.84
CA THR A 414 13.96 5.43 -10.25
C THR A 414 14.30 3.98 -10.57
N ILE A 415 13.27 3.16 -10.72
CA ILE A 415 13.42 1.71 -10.89
C ILE A 415 13.31 1.36 -12.38
N PRO A 416 14.37 0.89 -13.04
CA PRO A 416 14.37 0.59 -14.48
C PRO A 416 13.61 -0.69 -14.84
N PHE A 417 13.50 -1.67 -13.94
CA PHE A 417 12.83 -2.94 -14.22
C PHE A 417 11.78 -3.28 -13.18
N VAL A 418 10.60 -3.69 -13.63
CA VAL A 418 9.49 -4.14 -12.77
C VAL A 418 8.84 -5.39 -13.37
N MET A 419 8.69 -6.40 -12.54
CA MET A 419 7.93 -7.62 -12.78
C MET A 419 6.87 -7.79 -11.69
N LYS A 420 5.63 -8.10 -12.07
CA LYS A 420 4.53 -8.43 -11.14
C LYS A 420 3.93 -9.77 -11.55
N GLY A 421 3.91 -10.74 -10.65
CA GLY A 421 3.35 -12.06 -10.92
C GLY A 421 4.00 -12.78 -12.11
N GLY A 422 5.31 -12.59 -12.34
CA GLY A 422 6.01 -13.17 -13.48
C GLY A 422 5.94 -12.33 -14.77
N ASP A 423 5.03 -11.37 -14.86
CA ASP A 423 4.87 -10.50 -16.03
C ASP A 423 5.80 -9.29 -15.95
N VAL A 424 6.58 -9.07 -17.02
CA VAL A 424 7.44 -7.88 -17.13
C VAL A 424 6.57 -6.68 -17.46
N VAL A 425 6.43 -5.78 -16.50
CA VAL A 425 5.64 -4.54 -16.63
C VAL A 425 6.49 -3.41 -17.21
N LYS A 426 7.76 -3.34 -16.80
CA LYS A 426 8.74 -2.36 -17.25
C LYS A 426 10.06 -3.08 -17.52
N ALA A 427 10.55 -3.01 -18.75
CA ALA A 427 11.82 -3.58 -19.14
C ALA A 427 12.98 -2.64 -18.80
N ALA A 428 14.12 -3.19 -18.39
CA ALA A 428 15.36 -2.43 -18.31
C ALA A 428 15.76 -2.03 -19.74
N ASN A 429 15.83 -0.72 -20.00
CA ASN A 429 16.37 -0.19 -21.26
C ASN A 429 17.89 -0.27 -21.29
#